data_AF-A0A2H5ASK0-F1
#
_entry.id   AF-A0A2H5ASK0-F1
#
_cell.length_a   1.000
_cell.length_b   1.000
_cell.length_c   1.000
_cell.angle_alpha   90.00
_cell.angle_beta   90.00
_cell.angle_gamma   90.00
#
_symmetry.space_group_name_H-M   'P 1'
#
loop_
_entity.id
_entity.type
_entity.pdbx_description
1 polymer ?
#
loop_
_entity_poly.entity_id
_entity_poly.type
_entity_poly.pdbx_seq_one_letter_code
_entity_poly.pdbx_strand_id
1 'polypeptide(L)'
;MIDFAGLLAVVIAVAAAGCRLWVSKGARPGLVFGFAVCMALSSALLSPAVTEAAEFWEPLCRVLPLLGLEFRNAGLCCVALMAYSVRGGGPARRERRQLALLAAVITVEAVSYLAAGVDPTGSELAAPDPGSRAALVAYDLFFLVYSIWCVSLFTLVMHRSVRQVPPGVLRVGMRLVAAGGAAGLVWTALSVIPLLSQLFTGRQEYAEDAYSAPFGVLTLTLGLGGATLAIWGRQAAAPMRWLRSWRSYRRLGPLWAALHEARPDIALTPPGWRGSAQLALYRRVIEIRDGQLALRGHVHPEVMAWAGPAAGSAELEAAVIAVALAASAVGRSYPDSGYRAPEMSAELAQEAERLEQIAAAFGSSPVVAEVRRRMRSALAEVDA
;
A
#
# COMPACT_ATOMS: atom_id res chain seq x y z
N MET A 1 -37.12 2.06 -13.26
CA MET A 1 -36.44 1.74 -11.96
C MET A 1 -34.97 1.36 -12.12
N ILE A 2 -34.47 1.05 -13.32
CA ILE A 2 -33.08 0.60 -13.56
C ILE A 2 -32.07 1.78 -13.62
N ASP A 3 -32.51 2.99 -14.00
CA ASP A 3 -31.62 4.19 -14.09
C ASP A 3 -31.04 4.67 -12.76
N PHE A 4 -31.80 4.58 -11.67
CA PHE A 4 -31.35 5.12 -10.37
C PHE A 4 -30.18 4.31 -9.80
N ALA A 5 -30.14 3.00 -10.07
CA ALA A 5 -29.07 2.12 -9.62
C ALA A 5 -27.74 2.40 -10.34
N GLY A 6 -27.79 2.66 -11.65
CA GLY A 6 -26.62 3.04 -12.45
C GLY A 6 -26.05 4.41 -12.03
N LEU A 7 -26.93 5.40 -11.85
CA LEU A 7 -26.54 6.74 -11.42
C LEU A 7 -25.99 6.75 -9.98
N LEU A 8 -26.61 5.97 -9.08
CA LEU A 8 -26.11 5.76 -7.71
C LEU A 8 -24.77 5.04 -7.71
N ALA A 9 -24.57 4.02 -8.55
CA ALA A 9 -23.30 3.32 -8.70
C ALA A 9 -22.19 4.25 -9.21
N VAL A 10 -22.49 5.13 -10.17
CA VAL A 10 -21.57 6.16 -10.68
C VAL A 10 -21.23 7.18 -9.59
N VAL A 11 -22.23 7.69 -8.86
CA VAL A 11 -22.01 8.64 -7.75
C VAL A 11 -21.18 8.00 -6.64
N ILE A 12 -21.46 6.75 -6.27
CA ILE A 12 -20.69 6.01 -5.27
C ILE A 12 -19.27 5.74 -5.77
N ALA A 13 -19.07 5.39 -7.04
CA ALA A 13 -17.76 5.16 -7.63
C ALA A 13 -16.91 6.44 -7.68
N VAL A 14 -17.51 7.56 -8.09
CA VAL A 14 -16.86 8.87 -8.15
C VAL A 14 -16.55 9.40 -6.75
N ALA A 15 -17.49 9.30 -5.81
CA ALA A 15 -17.28 9.69 -4.41
C ALA A 15 -16.20 8.81 -3.73
N ALA A 16 -16.21 7.50 -3.98
CA ALA A 16 -15.19 6.59 -3.49
C ALA A 16 -13.81 6.89 -4.12
N ALA A 17 -13.75 7.25 -5.41
CA ALA A 17 -12.52 7.64 -6.08
C ALA A 17 -11.97 8.99 -5.58
N GLY A 18 -12.85 9.98 -5.33
CA GLY A 18 -12.51 11.28 -4.75
C GLY A 18 -11.96 11.13 -3.32
N CYS A 19 -12.63 10.35 -2.47
CA CYS A 19 -12.13 10.01 -1.14
C CYS A 19 -10.78 9.26 -1.20
N ARG A 20 -10.58 8.39 -2.19
CA ARG A 20 -9.32 7.65 -2.38
C ARG A 20 -8.17 8.52 -2.87
N LEU A 21 -8.43 9.52 -3.71
CA LEU A 21 -7.46 10.54 -4.11
C LEU A 21 -6.96 11.34 -2.91
N TRP A 22 -7.88 11.71 -2.02
CA TRP A 22 -7.58 12.51 -0.85
C TRP A 22 -6.77 11.74 0.21
N VAL A 23 -6.97 10.42 0.27
CA VAL A 23 -6.42 9.55 1.31
C VAL A 23 -5.14 8.83 0.90
N SER A 24 -4.88 8.59 -0.39
CA SER A 24 -3.76 7.74 -0.82
C SER A 24 -2.49 8.53 -1.20
N LYS A 25 -1.51 8.56 -0.28
CA LYS A 25 -0.10 8.81 -0.60
C LYS A 25 0.57 7.54 -1.18
N GLY A 26 -0.06 6.93 -2.19
CA GLY A 26 0.34 5.63 -2.79
C GLY A 26 0.58 5.71 -4.30
N ALA A 27 0.94 4.58 -4.92
CA ALA A 27 1.33 4.48 -6.33
C ALA A 27 0.28 5.13 -7.26
N ARG A 28 0.68 6.25 -7.89
CA ARG A 28 -0.01 6.98 -8.96
C ARG A 28 -1.54 7.12 -8.75
N PRO A 29 -1.98 7.99 -7.81
CA PRO A 29 -3.39 8.32 -7.60
C PRO A 29 -4.15 8.65 -8.90
N GLY A 30 -3.45 9.22 -9.89
CA GLY A 30 -4.01 9.53 -11.20
C GLY A 30 -4.56 8.33 -11.97
N LEU A 31 -4.01 7.11 -11.81
CA LEU A 31 -4.54 5.93 -12.50
C LEU A 31 -5.89 5.47 -11.91
N VAL A 32 -6.05 5.56 -10.59
CA VAL A 32 -7.29 5.16 -9.90
C VAL A 32 -8.40 6.13 -10.25
N PHE A 33 -8.07 7.42 -10.27
CA PHE A 33 -8.98 8.46 -10.74
C PHE A 33 -9.30 8.30 -12.22
N GLY A 34 -8.30 8.08 -13.07
CA GLY A 34 -8.48 7.84 -14.49
C GLY A 34 -9.42 6.68 -14.77
N PHE A 35 -9.23 5.55 -14.08
CA PHE A 35 -10.16 4.42 -14.15
C PHE A 35 -11.60 4.82 -13.77
N ALA A 36 -11.78 5.48 -12.63
CA ALA A 36 -13.11 5.86 -12.15
C ALA A 36 -13.82 6.84 -13.09
N VAL A 37 -13.12 7.84 -13.61
CA VAL A 37 -13.66 8.82 -14.57
C VAL A 37 -14.02 8.14 -15.89
N CYS A 38 -13.14 7.29 -16.43
CA CYS A 38 -13.39 6.56 -17.66
C CYS A 38 -14.60 5.63 -17.56
N MET A 39 -14.73 4.89 -16.45
CA MET A 39 -15.89 4.04 -16.20
C MET A 39 -17.18 4.87 -16.02
N ALA A 40 -17.12 5.99 -15.30
CA ALA A 40 -18.27 6.88 -15.13
C ALA A 40 -18.74 7.49 -16.46
N LEU A 41 -17.81 7.95 -17.29
CA LEU A 41 -18.11 8.48 -18.63
C LEU A 41 -18.68 7.40 -19.54
N SER A 42 -18.10 6.19 -19.53
CA SER A 42 -18.64 5.03 -20.26
C SER A 42 -20.09 4.73 -19.86
N SER A 43 -20.37 4.62 -18.56
CA SER A 43 -21.73 4.37 -18.05
C SER A 43 -22.70 5.50 -18.37
N ALA A 44 -22.26 6.77 -18.33
CA ALA A 44 -23.10 7.91 -18.67
C ALA A 44 -23.46 7.92 -20.16
N LEU A 45 -22.50 7.71 -21.05
CA LEU A 45 -22.70 7.74 -22.51
C LEU A 45 -23.58 6.59 -23.00
N LEU A 46 -23.53 5.44 -22.32
CA LEU A 46 -24.33 4.25 -22.64
C LEU A 46 -25.67 4.22 -21.88
N SER A 47 -26.04 5.27 -21.16
CA SER A 47 -27.29 5.30 -20.38
C SER A 47 -28.50 5.54 -21.30
N PRO A 48 -29.66 4.89 -21.04
CA PRO A 48 -30.88 5.09 -21.81
C PRO A 48 -31.30 6.57 -21.90
N ALA A 49 -31.15 7.31 -20.80
CA ALA A 49 -31.47 8.74 -20.76
C ALA A 49 -30.62 9.59 -21.72
N VAL A 50 -29.34 9.26 -21.89
CA VAL A 50 -28.46 9.98 -22.83
C VAL A 50 -28.73 9.56 -24.27
N THR A 51 -29.02 8.28 -24.51
CA THR A 51 -29.37 7.80 -25.85
C THR A 51 -30.71 8.39 -26.32
N GLU A 52 -31.72 8.47 -25.46
CA GLU A 52 -33.03 9.10 -25.76
C GLU A 52 -32.88 10.61 -25.99
N ALA A 53 -32.10 11.31 -25.17
CA ALA A 53 -31.85 12.74 -25.35
C ALA A 53 -31.05 13.06 -26.63
N ALA A 54 -30.28 12.09 -27.15
CA ALA A 54 -29.51 12.24 -28.37
C ALA A 54 -30.34 11.96 -29.64
N GLU A 55 -31.55 11.40 -29.54
CA GLU A 55 -32.42 11.08 -30.69
C GLU A 55 -32.71 12.31 -31.56
N PHE A 56 -32.68 13.51 -30.97
CA PHE A 56 -32.83 14.78 -31.69
C PHE A 56 -31.66 15.09 -32.66
N TRP A 57 -30.51 14.42 -32.51
CA TRP A 57 -29.33 14.59 -33.34
C TRP A 57 -28.80 13.22 -33.80
N GLU A 58 -29.26 12.76 -34.97
CA GLU A 58 -28.94 11.45 -35.54
C GLU A 58 -27.43 11.11 -35.58
N PRO A 59 -26.52 12.00 -36.05
CA PRO A 59 -25.07 11.79 -35.93
C PRO A 59 -24.56 11.49 -34.52
N LEU A 60 -25.15 12.07 -33.47
CA LEU A 60 -24.73 11.87 -32.09
C LEU A 60 -25.10 10.47 -31.60
N CYS A 61 -26.33 10.01 -31.88
CA CYS A 61 -26.78 8.65 -31.56
C CYS A 61 -25.86 7.56 -32.12
N ARG A 62 -25.34 7.76 -33.33
CA ARG A 62 -24.42 6.79 -33.97
C ARG A 62 -23.04 6.74 -33.33
N VAL A 63 -22.60 7.79 -32.64
CA VAL A 63 -21.23 7.87 -32.10
C VAL A 63 -21.17 7.55 -30.61
N LEU A 64 -22.28 7.70 -29.88
CA LEU A 64 -22.36 7.44 -28.43
C LEU A 64 -21.94 6.02 -28.02
N PRO A 65 -22.39 4.93 -28.68
CA PRO A 65 -22.00 3.57 -28.31
C PRO A 65 -20.50 3.33 -28.45
N LEU A 66 -19.91 3.83 -29.54
CA LEU A 66 -18.47 3.75 -29.80
C LEU A 66 -17.71 4.49 -28.70
N LEU A 67 -18.01 5.77 -28.47
CA LEU A 67 -17.32 6.56 -27.43
C LEU A 67 -17.44 5.90 -26.05
N GLY A 68 -18.62 5.39 -25.70
CA GLY A 68 -18.87 4.70 -24.44
C GLY A 68 -17.96 3.48 -24.24
N LEU A 69 -17.73 2.68 -25.27
CA LEU A 69 -16.85 1.51 -25.22
C LEU A 69 -15.37 1.91 -25.20
N GLU A 70 -15.00 2.94 -25.95
CA GLU A 70 -13.63 3.49 -25.96
C GLU A 70 -13.21 4.01 -24.58
N PHE A 71 -14.11 4.71 -23.89
CA PHE A 71 -13.88 5.11 -22.49
C PHE A 71 -13.73 3.89 -21.57
N ARG A 72 -14.49 2.81 -21.79
CA ARG A 72 -14.36 1.57 -21.03
C ARG A 72 -12.98 0.93 -21.23
N ASN A 73 -12.49 0.89 -22.47
CA ASN A 73 -11.15 0.42 -22.83
C ASN A 73 -10.03 1.26 -22.21
N ALA A 74 -10.18 2.59 -22.18
CA ALA A 74 -9.28 3.48 -21.48
C ALA A 74 -9.24 3.20 -19.95
N GLY A 75 -10.39 2.91 -19.36
CA GLY A 75 -10.50 2.46 -17.97
C GLY A 75 -9.74 1.15 -17.73
N LEU A 76 -9.95 0.13 -18.56
CA LEU A 76 -9.26 -1.16 -18.48
C LEU A 76 -7.74 -1.01 -18.66
N CYS A 77 -7.30 -0.09 -19.52
CA CYS A 77 -5.90 0.27 -19.64
C CYS A 77 -5.34 0.81 -18.32
N CYS A 78 -6.07 1.69 -17.61
CA CYS A 78 -5.65 2.18 -16.30
C CYS A 78 -5.43 1.03 -15.30
N VAL A 79 -6.32 0.02 -15.30
CA VAL A 79 -6.20 -1.18 -14.46
C VAL A 79 -4.95 -2.00 -14.81
N ALA A 80 -4.67 -2.20 -16.11
CA ALA A 80 -3.45 -2.88 -16.56
C ALA A 80 -2.17 -2.11 -16.16
N LEU A 81 -2.18 -0.78 -16.29
CA LEU A 81 -1.07 0.08 -15.86
C LEU A 81 -0.85 0.03 -14.34
N MET A 82 -1.92 -0.04 -13.53
CA MET A 82 -1.81 -0.29 -12.09
C MET A 82 -1.11 -1.62 -11.82
N ALA A 83 -1.48 -2.69 -12.54
CA ALA A 83 -0.85 -4.01 -12.40
C ALA A 83 0.66 -3.96 -12.69
N TYR A 84 1.09 -3.19 -13.70
CA TYR A 84 2.52 -3.01 -13.98
C TYR A 84 3.24 -2.20 -12.89
N SER A 85 2.59 -1.21 -12.31
CA SER A 85 3.20 -0.42 -11.22
C SER A 85 3.54 -1.26 -9.99
N VAL A 86 2.76 -2.32 -9.73
CA VAL A 86 2.99 -3.25 -8.61
C VAL A 86 4.12 -4.26 -8.89
N ARG A 87 4.36 -4.62 -10.16
CA ARG A 87 5.36 -5.64 -10.54
C ARG A 87 6.81 -5.19 -10.47
N GLY A 88 7.10 -3.89 -10.30
CA GLY A 88 8.47 -3.36 -10.17
C GLY A 88 9.40 -3.74 -11.32
N GLY A 89 9.45 -2.95 -12.39
CA GLY A 89 10.40 -3.15 -13.50
C GLY A 89 10.18 -2.15 -14.63
N GLY A 90 11.24 -1.82 -15.38
CA GLY A 90 11.33 -0.83 -16.47
C GLY A 90 9.98 -0.26 -16.97
N PRO A 91 9.40 0.74 -16.29
CA PRO A 91 8.01 1.12 -16.46
C PRO A 91 7.72 1.60 -17.89
N ALA A 92 8.64 2.38 -18.46
CA ALA A 92 8.43 3.06 -19.74
C ALA A 92 8.14 2.11 -20.91
N ARG A 93 8.81 0.94 -21.02
CA ARG A 93 8.62 0.04 -22.18
C ARG A 93 7.29 -0.71 -22.10
N ARG A 94 6.89 -1.16 -20.91
CA ARG A 94 5.62 -1.88 -20.70
C ARG A 94 4.42 -0.94 -20.78
N GLU A 95 4.55 0.26 -20.23
CA GLU A 95 3.54 1.32 -20.35
C GLU A 95 3.32 1.70 -21.82
N ARG A 96 4.39 1.97 -22.58
CA ARG A 96 4.29 2.27 -24.02
C ARG A 96 3.64 1.13 -24.81
N ARG A 97 3.98 -0.12 -24.50
CA ARG A 97 3.35 -1.29 -25.14
C ARG A 97 1.86 -1.39 -24.81
N GLN A 98 1.45 -1.13 -23.58
CA GLN A 98 0.04 -1.14 -23.20
C GLN A 98 -0.73 -0.01 -23.87
N LEU A 99 -0.15 1.19 -23.97
CA LEU A 99 -0.76 2.31 -24.68
C LEU A 99 -0.85 2.05 -26.19
N ALA A 100 0.17 1.42 -26.78
CA ALA A 100 0.14 0.99 -28.18
C ALA A 100 -0.90 -0.11 -28.42
N LEU A 101 -1.04 -1.06 -27.48
CA LEU A 101 -2.08 -2.09 -27.53
C LEU A 101 -3.47 -1.47 -27.43
N LEU A 102 -3.68 -0.53 -26.50
CA LEU A 102 -4.93 0.23 -26.41
C LEU A 102 -5.21 0.92 -27.74
N ALA A 103 -4.27 1.73 -28.25
CA ALA A 103 -4.45 2.44 -29.52
C ALA A 103 -4.80 1.49 -30.69
N ALA A 104 -4.18 0.31 -30.75
CA ALA A 104 -4.51 -0.70 -31.74
C ALA A 104 -5.94 -1.24 -31.57
N VAL A 105 -6.37 -1.54 -30.35
CA VAL A 105 -7.74 -2.01 -30.04
C VAL A 105 -8.77 -0.94 -30.41
N ILE A 106 -8.59 0.30 -29.94
CA ILE A 106 -9.42 1.46 -30.30
C ILE A 106 -9.56 1.60 -31.83
N THR A 107 -8.43 1.50 -32.54
CA THR A 107 -8.43 1.67 -34.00
C THR A 107 -9.21 0.55 -34.69
N VAL A 108 -9.01 -0.70 -34.27
CA VAL A 108 -9.70 -1.86 -34.86
C VAL A 108 -11.19 -1.85 -34.52
N GLU A 109 -11.55 -1.48 -33.29
CA GLU A 109 -12.94 -1.33 -32.87
C GLU A 109 -13.65 -0.22 -33.65
N ALA A 110 -13.06 0.97 -33.75
CA ALA A 110 -13.61 2.07 -34.54
C ALA A 110 -13.80 1.70 -36.03
N VAL A 111 -12.82 1.04 -36.65
CA VAL A 111 -12.93 0.58 -38.04
C VAL A 111 -14.03 -0.46 -38.19
N SER A 112 -14.13 -1.42 -37.26
CA SER A 112 -15.15 -2.47 -37.29
C SER A 112 -16.55 -1.90 -37.09
N TYR A 113 -16.70 -0.94 -36.18
CA TYR A 113 -17.95 -0.24 -35.92
C TYR A 113 -18.42 0.58 -37.14
N LEU A 114 -17.51 1.34 -37.75
CA LEU A 114 -17.82 2.10 -38.97
C LEU A 114 -18.15 1.19 -40.15
N ALA A 115 -17.44 0.06 -40.30
CA ALA A 115 -17.69 -0.92 -41.34
C ALA A 115 -19.02 -1.68 -41.13
N ALA A 116 -19.49 -1.80 -39.89
CA ALA A 116 -20.77 -2.42 -39.59
C ALA A 116 -21.96 -1.57 -40.07
N GLY A 117 -21.79 -0.25 -40.24
CA GLY A 117 -22.85 0.63 -40.77
C GLY A 117 -24.13 0.57 -39.93
N VAL A 118 -23.97 0.58 -38.61
CA VAL A 118 -25.03 0.26 -37.66
C VAL A 118 -26.10 1.34 -37.62
N ASP A 119 -27.36 0.93 -37.69
CA ASP A 119 -28.50 1.82 -37.42
C ASP A 119 -28.98 1.62 -35.98
N PRO A 120 -28.87 2.65 -35.12
CA PRO A 120 -29.40 2.59 -33.76
C PRO A 120 -30.93 2.73 -33.81
N THR A 121 -31.65 1.66 -33.47
CA THR A 121 -33.10 1.67 -33.27
C THR A 121 -33.40 1.47 -31.79
N GLY A 122 -33.59 2.59 -31.07
CA GLY A 122 -33.82 2.56 -29.61
C GLY A 122 -32.62 1.99 -28.85
N SER A 123 -32.82 0.95 -28.04
CA SER A 123 -31.78 0.27 -27.25
C SER A 123 -31.09 -0.89 -27.98
N GLU A 124 -31.35 -1.07 -29.27
CA GLU A 124 -30.78 -2.15 -30.08
C GLU A 124 -29.92 -1.60 -31.22
N LEU A 125 -28.76 -2.23 -31.41
CA LEU A 125 -27.98 -2.07 -32.63
C LEU A 125 -28.35 -3.22 -33.58
N ALA A 126 -28.89 -2.88 -34.74
CA ALA A 126 -29.22 -3.83 -35.79
C ALA A 126 -28.22 -3.73 -36.94
N ALA A 127 -27.68 -4.88 -37.34
CA ALA A 127 -26.84 -4.99 -38.54
C ALA A 127 -27.67 -5.60 -39.69
N PRO A 128 -28.01 -4.83 -40.73
CA PRO A 128 -28.92 -5.28 -41.79
C PRO A 128 -28.35 -6.43 -42.63
N ASP A 129 -27.05 -6.40 -42.92
CA ASP A 129 -26.39 -7.37 -43.82
C ASP A 129 -25.43 -8.34 -43.11
N PRO A 130 -25.17 -9.55 -43.66
CA PRO A 130 -24.22 -10.51 -43.09
C PRO A 130 -22.79 -9.96 -42.92
N GLY A 131 -22.34 -9.08 -43.82
CA GLY A 131 -21.04 -8.40 -43.71
C GLY A 131 -20.99 -7.43 -42.52
N SER A 132 -22.07 -6.67 -42.31
CA SER A 132 -22.24 -5.77 -41.16
C SER A 132 -22.28 -6.53 -39.83
N ARG A 133 -22.90 -7.73 -39.81
CA ARG A 133 -22.94 -8.60 -38.62
C ARG A 133 -21.55 -9.08 -38.22
N ALA A 134 -20.75 -9.52 -39.19
CA ALA A 134 -19.38 -9.96 -38.91
C ALA A 134 -18.50 -8.81 -38.37
N ALA A 135 -18.69 -7.59 -38.89
CA ALA A 135 -17.98 -6.41 -38.40
C ALA A 135 -18.41 -6.01 -36.97
N LEU A 136 -19.71 -6.06 -36.66
CA LEU A 136 -20.22 -5.79 -35.31
C LEU A 136 -19.76 -6.85 -34.29
N VAL A 137 -19.77 -8.13 -34.67
CA VAL A 137 -19.24 -9.21 -33.82
C VAL A 137 -17.73 -9.05 -33.59
N ALA A 138 -16.98 -8.61 -34.61
CA ALA A 138 -15.55 -8.34 -34.46
C ALA A 138 -15.32 -7.22 -33.43
N TYR A 139 -16.09 -6.13 -33.52
CA TYR A 139 -16.06 -5.02 -32.56
C TYR A 139 -16.24 -5.51 -31.10
N ASP A 140 -17.29 -6.26 -30.80
CA ASP A 140 -17.53 -6.76 -29.44
C ASP A 140 -16.50 -7.82 -29.00
N LEU A 141 -16.00 -8.63 -29.94
CA LEU A 141 -14.97 -9.65 -29.67
C LEU A 141 -13.64 -9.02 -29.26
N PHE A 142 -13.19 -7.96 -29.94
CA PHE A 142 -11.95 -7.26 -29.58
C PHE A 142 -12.05 -6.64 -28.18
N PHE A 143 -13.19 -6.01 -27.88
CA PHE A 143 -13.47 -5.49 -26.54
C PHE A 143 -13.43 -6.59 -25.48
N LEU A 144 -14.09 -7.72 -25.74
CA LEU A 144 -14.13 -8.86 -24.83
C LEU A 144 -12.73 -9.41 -24.55
N VAL A 145 -11.94 -9.66 -25.60
CA VAL A 145 -10.57 -10.19 -25.49
C VAL A 145 -9.67 -9.23 -24.71
N TYR A 146 -9.74 -7.93 -25.03
CA TYR A 146 -8.95 -6.92 -24.33
C TYR A 146 -9.34 -6.77 -22.86
N SER A 147 -10.64 -6.84 -22.56
CA SER A 147 -11.18 -6.84 -21.19
C SER A 147 -10.66 -8.04 -20.38
N ILE A 148 -10.77 -9.26 -20.93
CA ILE A 148 -10.27 -10.48 -20.29
C ILE A 148 -8.77 -10.36 -20.03
N TRP A 149 -8.00 -9.86 -21.00
CA TRP A 149 -6.56 -9.65 -20.85
C TRP A 149 -6.22 -8.69 -19.70
N CYS A 150 -6.84 -7.51 -19.66
CA CYS A 150 -6.56 -6.48 -18.65
C CYS A 150 -6.94 -6.94 -17.24
N VAL A 151 -8.14 -7.52 -17.09
CA VAL A 151 -8.64 -8.00 -15.79
C VAL A 151 -7.84 -9.22 -15.32
N SER A 152 -7.48 -10.14 -16.22
CA SER A 152 -6.64 -11.31 -15.88
C SER A 152 -5.26 -10.87 -15.42
N LEU A 153 -4.63 -9.94 -16.15
CA LEU A 153 -3.34 -9.39 -15.77
C LEU A 153 -3.40 -8.80 -14.35
N PHE A 154 -4.36 -7.91 -14.09
CA PHE A 154 -4.52 -7.28 -12.77
C PHE A 154 -4.78 -8.30 -11.67
N THR A 155 -5.72 -9.22 -11.89
CA THR A 155 -6.09 -10.27 -10.92
C THR A 155 -4.89 -11.16 -10.58
N LEU A 156 -4.13 -11.59 -11.59
CA LEU A 156 -2.93 -12.41 -11.39
C LEU A 156 -1.82 -11.65 -10.65
N VAL A 157 -1.64 -10.35 -10.91
CA VAL A 157 -0.70 -9.52 -10.15
C VAL A 157 -1.15 -9.41 -8.71
N MET A 158 -2.42 -9.04 -8.47
CA MET A 158 -2.95 -8.87 -7.11
C MET A 158 -2.84 -10.17 -6.32
N HIS A 159 -3.24 -11.30 -6.90
CA HIS A 159 -3.15 -12.61 -6.26
C HIS A 159 -1.70 -12.99 -5.92
N ARG A 160 -0.72 -12.70 -6.79
CA ARG A 160 0.70 -12.92 -6.49
C ARG A 160 1.18 -12.01 -5.36
N SER A 161 0.81 -10.73 -5.37
CA SER A 161 1.20 -9.77 -4.35
C SER A 161 0.62 -10.09 -2.97
N VAL A 162 -0.57 -10.70 -2.89
CA VAL A 162 -1.15 -11.18 -1.61
C VAL A 162 -0.19 -12.11 -0.86
N ARG A 163 0.57 -12.94 -1.58
CA ARG A 163 1.50 -13.91 -0.96
C ARG A 163 2.70 -13.23 -0.28
N GLN A 164 3.05 -12.01 -0.69
CA GLN A 164 4.21 -11.27 -0.18
C GLN A 164 3.86 -10.36 1.02
N VAL A 165 2.57 -10.05 1.23
CA VAL A 165 2.13 -9.19 2.33
C VAL A 165 1.89 -10.01 3.59
N PRO A 166 2.38 -9.63 4.79
CA PRO A 166 2.15 -10.34 6.05
C PRO A 166 0.66 -10.47 6.42
N PRO A 167 0.27 -11.41 7.31
CA PRO A 167 -1.12 -11.58 7.71
C PRO A 167 -1.68 -10.32 8.36
N GLY A 168 -2.90 -9.93 7.98
CA GLY A 168 -3.58 -8.74 8.50
C GLY A 168 -4.69 -8.22 7.58
N VAL A 169 -5.33 -7.12 7.98
CA VAL A 169 -6.46 -6.49 7.26
C VAL A 169 -6.10 -6.13 5.82
N LEU A 170 -4.85 -5.71 5.56
CA LEU A 170 -4.35 -5.44 4.21
C LEU A 170 -4.38 -6.69 3.32
N ARG A 171 -3.96 -7.85 3.85
CA ARG A 171 -3.97 -9.13 3.12
C ARG A 171 -5.40 -9.56 2.79
N VAL A 172 -6.34 -9.37 3.72
CA VAL A 172 -7.78 -9.64 3.49
C VAL A 172 -8.33 -8.71 2.40
N GLY A 173 -8.04 -7.41 2.48
CA GLY A 173 -8.46 -6.44 1.46
C GLY A 173 -7.95 -6.80 0.06
N MET A 174 -6.67 -7.17 -0.06
CA MET A 174 -6.10 -7.60 -1.35
C MET A 174 -6.69 -8.91 -1.87
N ARG A 175 -7.06 -9.86 -0.99
CA ARG A 175 -7.76 -11.09 -1.38
C ARG A 175 -9.15 -10.80 -1.93
N LEU A 176 -9.90 -9.89 -1.29
CA LEU A 176 -11.21 -9.47 -1.77
C LEU A 176 -11.11 -8.78 -3.13
N VAL A 177 -10.11 -7.92 -3.35
CA VAL A 177 -9.86 -7.32 -4.67
C VAL A 177 -9.56 -8.39 -5.72
N ALA A 178 -8.73 -9.39 -5.41
CA ALA A 178 -8.45 -10.49 -6.33
C ALA A 178 -9.69 -11.37 -6.60
N ALA A 179 -10.51 -11.63 -5.59
CA ALA A 179 -11.77 -12.34 -5.73
C ALA A 179 -12.77 -11.54 -6.59
N GLY A 180 -12.83 -10.21 -6.42
CA GLY A 180 -13.61 -9.32 -7.28
C GLY A 180 -13.13 -9.36 -8.72
N GLY A 181 -11.82 -9.36 -8.96
CA GLY A 181 -11.26 -9.54 -10.30
C GLY A 181 -11.62 -10.89 -10.93
N ALA A 182 -11.62 -11.98 -10.15
CA ALA A 182 -12.06 -13.29 -10.62
C ALA A 182 -13.57 -13.33 -10.94
N ALA A 183 -14.41 -12.73 -10.09
CA ALA A 183 -15.83 -12.56 -10.37
C ALA A 183 -16.05 -11.72 -11.64
N GLY A 184 -15.23 -10.69 -11.85
CA GLY A 184 -15.26 -9.86 -13.06
C GLY A 184 -14.90 -10.63 -14.32
N LEU A 185 -13.96 -11.58 -14.25
CA LEU A 185 -13.65 -12.48 -15.37
C LEU A 185 -14.83 -13.39 -15.71
N VAL A 186 -15.50 -13.94 -14.70
CA VAL A 186 -16.71 -14.74 -14.91
C VAL A 186 -17.79 -13.88 -15.54
N TRP A 187 -17.99 -12.65 -15.06
CA TRP A 187 -18.93 -11.70 -15.66
C TRP A 187 -18.60 -11.43 -17.13
N THR A 188 -17.35 -11.11 -17.46
CA THR A 188 -16.95 -10.90 -18.86
C THR A 188 -17.13 -12.15 -19.71
N ALA A 189 -16.91 -13.35 -19.17
CA ALA A 189 -17.13 -14.59 -19.89
C ALA A 189 -18.62 -14.84 -20.19
N LEU A 190 -19.52 -14.39 -19.31
CA LEU A 190 -20.97 -14.45 -19.57
C LEU A 190 -21.39 -13.52 -20.71
N SER A 191 -20.64 -12.47 -21.01
CA SER A 191 -20.86 -11.61 -22.18
C SER A 191 -20.63 -12.32 -23.52
N VAL A 192 -20.13 -13.57 -23.54
CA VAL A 192 -20.11 -14.41 -24.73
C VAL A 192 -21.52 -14.78 -25.19
N ILE A 193 -22.48 -14.91 -24.27
CA ILE A 193 -23.86 -15.28 -24.57
C ILE A 193 -24.55 -14.25 -25.49
N PRO A 194 -24.56 -12.94 -25.17
CA PRO A 194 -25.14 -11.94 -26.07
C PRO A 194 -24.35 -11.83 -27.39
N LEU A 195 -23.03 -12.02 -27.37
CA LEU A 195 -22.19 -12.04 -28.58
C LEU A 195 -22.57 -13.21 -29.52
N LEU A 196 -22.85 -14.40 -28.97
CA LEU A 196 -23.37 -15.52 -29.74
C LEU A 196 -24.78 -15.25 -30.26
N SER A 197 -25.66 -14.68 -29.43
CA SER A 197 -27.02 -14.28 -29.86
C SER A 197 -26.96 -13.32 -31.05
N GLN A 198 -26.10 -12.31 -30.97
CA GLN A 198 -25.84 -11.33 -32.03
C GLN A 198 -25.28 -11.97 -33.30
N LEU A 199 -24.39 -12.97 -33.18
CA LEU A 199 -23.88 -13.70 -34.33
C LEU A 199 -25.00 -14.42 -35.11
N PHE A 200 -25.98 -14.99 -34.41
CA PHE A 200 -27.08 -15.74 -35.03
C PHE A 200 -28.25 -14.85 -35.47
N THR A 201 -28.57 -13.79 -34.71
CA THR A 201 -29.76 -12.95 -34.92
C THR A 201 -29.46 -11.63 -35.62
N GLY A 202 -28.22 -11.15 -35.57
CA GLY A 202 -27.81 -9.83 -36.06
C GLY A 202 -28.31 -8.66 -35.21
N ARG A 203 -28.87 -8.94 -34.01
CA ARG A 203 -29.37 -7.95 -33.07
C ARG A 203 -28.55 -7.97 -31.79
N GLN A 204 -28.24 -6.78 -31.29
CA GLN A 204 -27.53 -6.60 -30.03
C GLN A 204 -28.45 -5.88 -29.05
N GLU A 205 -28.92 -6.61 -28.04
CA GLU A 205 -29.65 -6.04 -26.91
C GLU A 205 -28.64 -5.57 -25.85
N TYR A 206 -28.74 -4.30 -25.45
CA TYR A 206 -27.88 -3.70 -24.41
C TYR A 206 -28.37 -3.92 -22.98
N ALA A 207 -29.51 -4.60 -22.80
CA ALA A 207 -30.04 -4.89 -21.48
C ALA A 207 -29.10 -5.84 -20.72
N GLU A 208 -28.71 -5.48 -19.49
CA GLU A 208 -28.01 -6.40 -18.61
C GLU A 208 -28.93 -7.57 -18.30
N ASP A 209 -28.62 -8.73 -18.89
CA ASP A 209 -29.39 -9.92 -18.64
C ASP A 209 -29.33 -10.31 -17.16
N ALA A 210 -30.47 -10.78 -16.62
CA ALA A 210 -30.64 -11.15 -15.21
C ALA A 210 -29.59 -12.16 -14.70
N TYR A 211 -28.98 -12.94 -15.60
CA TYR A 211 -27.92 -13.89 -15.27
C TYR A 211 -26.54 -13.24 -15.06
N SER A 212 -26.27 -12.07 -15.65
CA SER A 212 -24.96 -11.40 -15.61
C SER A 212 -24.88 -10.33 -14.51
N ALA A 213 -26.00 -9.65 -14.21
CA ALA A 213 -26.14 -8.65 -13.17
C ALA A 213 -25.59 -9.05 -11.77
N PRO A 214 -25.83 -10.26 -11.23
CA PRO A 214 -25.31 -10.62 -9.90
C PRO A 214 -23.77 -10.68 -9.86
N PHE A 215 -23.12 -11.09 -10.95
CA PHE A 215 -21.66 -11.11 -11.03
C PHE A 215 -21.07 -9.70 -11.13
N GLY A 216 -21.78 -8.77 -11.78
CA GLY A 216 -21.41 -7.35 -11.77
C GLY A 216 -21.45 -6.73 -10.38
N VAL A 217 -22.55 -6.94 -9.65
CA VAL A 217 -22.68 -6.50 -8.25
C VAL A 217 -21.61 -7.16 -7.36
N LEU A 218 -21.35 -8.45 -7.54
CA LEU A 218 -20.32 -9.16 -6.79
C LEU A 218 -18.91 -8.60 -7.06
N THR A 219 -18.59 -8.32 -8.32
CA THR A 219 -17.31 -7.72 -8.74
C THR A 219 -17.12 -6.36 -8.09
N LEU A 220 -18.14 -5.50 -8.14
CA LEU A 220 -18.13 -4.17 -7.55
C LEU A 220 -18.00 -4.23 -6.02
N THR A 221 -18.80 -5.04 -5.35
CA THR A 221 -18.80 -5.16 -3.89
C THR A 221 -17.47 -5.70 -3.35
N LEU A 222 -16.94 -6.76 -3.95
CA LEU A 222 -15.65 -7.34 -3.58
C LEU A 222 -14.48 -6.39 -3.89
N GLY A 223 -14.51 -5.75 -5.08
CA GLY A 223 -13.48 -4.81 -5.51
C GLY A 223 -13.43 -3.55 -4.64
N LEU A 224 -14.58 -2.88 -4.45
CA LEU A 224 -14.69 -1.67 -3.62
C LEU A 224 -14.44 -2.01 -2.15
N GLY A 225 -15.12 -3.03 -1.61
CA GLY A 225 -14.96 -3.45 -0.21
C GLY A 225 -13.54 -3.87 0.11
N GLY A 226 -12.92 -4.68 -0.75
CA GLY A 226 -11.54 -5.11 -0.60
C GLY A 226 -10.53 -3.96 -0.65
N ALA A 227 -10.69 -3.04 -1.59
CA ALA A 227 -9.80 -1.89 -1.70
C ALA A 227 -10.00 -0.89 -0.53
N THR A 228 -11.22 -0.73 -0.03
CA THR A 228 -11.50 0.06 1.18
C THR A 228 -10.84 -0.57 2.39
N LEU A 229 -11.00 -1.88 2.61
CA LEU A 229 -10.33 -2.61 3.69
C LEU A 229 -8.80 -2.52 3.60
N ALA A 230 -8.22 -2.60 2.39
CA ALA A 230 -6.79 -2.45 2.20
C ALA A 230 -6.27 -1.06 2.63
N ILE A 231 -7.02 -0.01 2.33
CA ILE A 231 -6.69 1.37 2.73
C ILE A 231 -6.80 1.53 4.24
N TRP A 232 -7.89 1.05 4.83
CA TRP A 232 -8.15 1.15 6.26
C TRP A 232 -7.12 0.33 7.06
N GLY A 233 -6.71 -0.84 6.57
CA GLY A 233 -5.64 -1.63 7.17
C GLY A 233 -4.29 -0.89 7.20
N ARG A 234 -3.96 -0.13 6.14
CA ARG A 234 -2.74 0.69 6.11
C ARG A 234 -2.82 1.87 7.09
N GLN A 235 -3.98 2.55 7.12
CA GLN A 235 -4.20 3.71 7.98
C GLN A 235 -4.28 3.34 9.45
N ALA A 236 -5.00 2.28 9.82
CA ALA A 236 -5.11 1.80 11.20
C ALA A 236 -3.75 1.33 11.76
N ALA A 237 -2.87 0.82 10.90
CA ALA A 237 -1.52 0.43 11.31
C ALA A 237 -0.58 1.64 11.52
N ALA A 238 -0.85 2.81 10.93
CA ALA A 238 0.00 3.99 11.06
C ALA A 238 0.04 4.59 12.48
N PRO A 239 -1.09 4.88 13.17
CA PRO A 239 -1.07 5.37 14.54
C PRO A 239 -0.54 4.32 15.50
N MET A 240 -0.79 3.03 15.25
CA MET A 240 -0.21 1.95 16.06
C MET A 240 1.32 1.92 15.94
N ARG A 241 1.88 2.04 14.72
CA ARG A 241 3.34 2.13 14.52
C ARG A 241 3.91 3.39 15.18
N TRP A 242 3.26 4.54 14.98
CA TRP A 242 3.68 5.79 15.61
C TRP A 242 3.68 5.68 17.13
N LEU A 243 2.61 5.14 17.72
CA LEU A 243 2.47 4.98 19.17
C LEU A 243 3.51 4.01 19.73
N ARG A 244 3.79 2.89 19.03
CA ARG A 244 4.87 1.97 19.40
C ARG A 244 6.21 2.67 19.39
N SER A 245 6.58 3.32 18.28
CA SER A 245 7.85 4.06 18.20
C SER A 245 7.96 5.18 19.23
N TRP A 246 6.87 5.89 19.51
CA TRP A 246 6.83 6.94 20.53
C TRP A 246 6.98 6.37 21.94
N ARG A 247 6.32 5.26 22.26
CA ARG A 247 6.47 4.56 23.54
C ARG A 247 7.92 4.08 23.75
N SER A 248 8.50 3.44 22.73
CA SER A 248 9.91 3.03 22.74
C SER A 248 10.84 4.23 22.96
N TYR A 249 10.62 5.31 22.22
CA TYR A 249 11.38 6.55 22.36
C TYR A 249 11.31 7.11 23.80
N ARG A 250 10.12 7.11 24.41
CA ARG A 250 9.95 7.56 25.81
C ARG A 250 10.60 6.61 26.82
N ARG A 251 10.55 5.29 26.59
CA ARG A 251 11.18 4.28 27.46
C ARG A 251 12.70 4.36 27.47
N LEU A 252 13.30 4.74 26.35
CA LEU A 252 14.74 5.00 26.25
C LEU A 252 15.14 6.34 26.88
N GLY A 253 14.18 7.22 27.18
CA GLY A 253 14.41 8.57 27.69
C GLY A 253 15.29 8.64 28.95
N PRO A 254 15.04 7.87 30.01
CA PRO A 254 15.86 7.91 31.23
C PRO A 254 17.32 7.52 31.00
N LEU A 255 17.57 6.46 30.23
CA LEU A 255 18.93 6.02 29.90
C LEU A 255 19.66 7.06 29.05
N TRP A 256 18.98 7.59 28.02
CA TRP A 256 19.53 8.64 27.17
C TRP A 256 19.84 9.90 27.97
N ALA A 257 18.98 10.31 28.90
CA ALA A 257 19.20 11.50 29.72
C ALA A 257 20.47 11.37 30.58
N ALA A 258 20.68 10.21 31.22
CA ALA A 258 21.88 9.96 32.02
C ALA A 258 23.17 9.98 31.17
N LEU A 259 23.12 9.42 29.95
CA LEU A 259 24.25 9.49 29.01
C LEU A 259 24.50 10.92 28.51
N HIS A 260 23.43 11.66 28.20
CA HIS A 260 23.52 13.03 27.69
C HIS A 260 24.05 14.01 28.75
N GLU A 261 23.68 13.81 30.02
CA GLU A 261 24.20 14.60 31.14
C GLU A 261 25.72 14.43 31.28
N ALA A 262 26.23 13.22 31.12
CA ALA A 262 27.67 12.97 31.15
C ALA A 262 28.39 13.42 29.86
N ARG A 263 27.73 13.31 28.70
CA ARG A 263 28.29 13.59 27.38
C ARG A 263 27.28 14.34 26.49
N PRO A 264 27.24 15.69 26.57
CA PRO A 264 26.31 16.48 25.78
C PRO A 264 26.52 16.34 24.27
N ASP A 265 27.74 16.00 23.84
CA ASP A 265 28.18 15.82 22.46
C ASP A 265 27.51 14.65 21.72
N ILE A 266 26.92 13.69 22.44
CA ILE A 266 26.18 12.58 21.83
C ILE A 266 24.86 13.03 21.20
N ALA A 267 24.34 14.20 21.61
CA ALA A 267 23.08 14.70 21.10
C ALA A 267 23.27 15.21 19.69
N LEU A 268 22.93 14.37 18.72
CA LEU A 268 22.71 14.81 17.36
C LEU A 268 21.59 15.87 17.46
N THR A 269 21.87 17.14 17.25
CA THR A 269 20.87 18.22 17.32
C THR A 269 20.82 18.93 15.97
N PRO A 270 19.64 19.10 15.34
CA PRO A 270 19.49 20.03 14.23
C PRO A 270 18.38 21.08 14.52
N PRO A 271 18.51 22.30 13.97
CA PRO A 271 17.44 23.30 14.07
C PRO A 271 16.19 22.86 13.28
N GLY A 272 14.99 22.98 13.87
CA GLY A 272 13.72 23.02 13.12
C GLY A 272 13.04 21.70 12.76
N TRP A 273 13.14 20.65 13.57
CA TRP A 273 12.74 19.30 13.14
C TRP A 273 11.22 19.02 13.07
N ARG A 274 10.79 18.43 11.94
CA ARG A 274 9.45 17.87 11.65
C ARG A 274 9.55 16.41 11.17
N GLY A 275 10.12 15.49 11.95
CA GLY A 275 10.25 14.07 11.57
C GLY A 275 9.27 13.12 12.23
N SER A 276 9.20 11.88 11.73
CA SER A 276 8.32 10.83 12.28
C SER A 276 8.87 10.26 13.59
N ALA A 277 7.99 9.73 14.46
CA ALA A 277 8.38 9.08 15.72
C ALA A 277 9.37 7.92 15.52
N GLN A 278 9.33 7.24 14.37
CA GLN A 278 10.27 6.17 14.03
C GLN A 278 11.69 6.71 13.81
N LEU A 279 11.82 7.87 13.15
CA LEU A 279 13.13 8.51 12.97
C LEU A 279 13.67 9.06 14.30
N ALA A 280 12.78 9.55 15.18
CA ALA A 280 13.12 9.92 16.56
C ALA A 280 13.74 8.76 17.32
N LEU A 281 13.10 7.59 17.24
CA LEU A 281 13.54 6.37 17.90
C LEU A 281 14.91 5.92 17.39
N TYR A 282 15.10 5.80 16.08
CA TYR A 282 16.38 5.35 15.52
C TYR A 282 17.53 6.29 15.83
N ARG A 283 17.27 7.59 15.82
CA ARG A 283 18.26 8.56 16.28
C ARG A 283 18.62 8.32 17.75
N ARG A 284 17.63 8.16 18.63
CA ARG A 284 17.89 7.87 20.06
C ARG A 284 18.76 6.63 20.26
N VAL A 285 18.52 5.59 19.46
CA VAL A 285 19.32 4.36 19.49
C VAL A 285 20.80 4.65 19.17
N ILE A 286 21.05 5.43 18.12
CA ILE A 286 22.42 5.84 17.73
C ILE A 286 23.07 6.69 18.83
N GLU A 287 22.36 7.71 19.33
CA GLU A 287 22.86 8.60 20.40
C GLU A 287 23.24 7.82 21.68
N ILE A 288 22.45 6.79 22.04
CA ILE A 288 22.77 5.91 23.18
C ILE A 288 24.03 5.09 22.91
N ARG A 289 24.18 4.53 21.71
CA ARG A 289 25.35 3.73 21.35
C ARG A 289 26.62 4.59 21.26
N ASP A 290 26.52 5.81 20.77
CA ASP A 290 27.62 6.78 20.76
C ASP A 290 28.03 7.14 22.19
N GLY A 291 27.06 7.34 23.10
CA GLY A 291 27.35 7.56 24.52
C GLY A 291 28.03 6.38 25.21
N GLN A 292 27.61 5.15 24.91
CA GLN A 292 28.28 3.95 25.42
C GLN A 292 29.72 3.84 24.89
N LEU A 293 29.94 4.18 23.62
CA LEU A 293 31.27 4.19 23.02
C LEU A 293 32.18 5.23 23.68
N ALA A 294 31.66 6.43 23.92
CA ALA A 294 32.39 7.51 24.61
C ALA A 294 32.77 7.15 26.05
N LEU A 295 31.94 6.35 26.73
CA LEU A 295 32.16 5.92 28.11
C LEU A 295 33.04 4.67 28.25
N ARG A 296 33.42 4.02 27.14
CA ARG A 296 34.15 2.73 27.18
C ARG A 296 35.44 2.77 28.02
N GLY A 297 36.16 3.90 28.01
CA GLY A 297 37.38 4.10 28.78
C GLY A 297 37.17 4.31 30.29
N HIS A 298 35.93 4.32 30.78
CA HIS A 298 35.57 4.56 32.18
C HIS A 298 34.95 3.31 32.84
N VAL A 299 34.92 2.17 32.15
CA VAL A 299 34.31 0.94 32.68
C VAL A 299 35.21 0.31 33.73
N HIS A 300 34.74 0.15 34.97
CA HIS A 300 35.53 -0.51 36.02
C HIS A 300 35.75 -2.01 35.70
N PRO A 301 36.97 -2.56 35.87
CA PRO A 301 37.26 -3.97 35.54
C PRO A 301 36.45 -4.98 36.36
N GLU A 302 36.11 -4.64 37.61
CA GLU A 302 35.36 -5.55 38.50
C GLU A 302 33.83 -5.56 38.28
N VAL A 303 33.30 -4.76 37.34
CA VAL A 303 31.84 -4.61 37.18
C VAL A 303 31.13 -5.94 36.91
N MET A 304 31.79 -6.87 36.21
CA MET A 304 31.27 -8.22 35.97
C MET A 304 31.11 -9.02 37.26
N ALA A 305 32.12 -8.95 38.15
CA ALA A 305 32.10 -9.63 39.43
C ALA A 305 31.05 -9.03 40.38
N TRP A 306 30.87 -7.70 40.34
CA TRP A 306 29.86 -6.99 41.12
C TRP A 306 28.43 -7.28 40.66
N ALA A 307 28.20 -7.39 39.35
CA ALA A 307 26.89 -7.75 38.80
C ALA A 307 26.52 -9.21 39.14
N GLY A 308 27.52 -10.08 39.24
CA GLY A 308 27.36 -11.47 39.60
C GLY A 308 26.91 -12.37 38.44
N PRO A 309 27.10 -13.69 38.56
CA PRO A 309 26.87 -14.64 37.46
C PRO A 309 25.40 -14.84 37.09
N ALA A 310 24.47 -14.40 37.95
CA ALA A 310 23.04 -14.50 37.71
C ALA A 310 22.47 -13.30 36.92
N ALA A 311 23.27 -12.25 36.68
CA ALA A 311 22.81 -11.08 35.95
C ALA A 311 22.50 -11.42 34.49
N GLY A 312 21.31 -11.04 34.04
CA GLY A 312 20.96 -11.13 32.62
C GLY A 312 21.81 -10.19 31.76
N SER A 313 21.87 -10.43 30.44
CA SER A 313 22.66 -9.61 29.51
C SER A 313 22.30 -8.12 29.57
N ALA A 314 21.00 -7.80 29.63
CA ALA A 314 20.53 -6.42 29.73
C ALA A 314 20.89 -5.76 31.07
N GLU A 315 20.88 -6.51 32.17
CA GLU A 315 21.27 -6.02 33.49
C GLU A 315 22.77 -5.77 33.57
N LEU A 316 23.56 -6.67 32.99
CA LEU A 316 25.00 -6.53 32.90
C LEU A 316 25.41 -5.29 32.09
N GLU A 317 24.81 -5.09 30.91
CA GLU A 317 25.03 -3.87 30.12
C GLU A 317 24.60 -2.61 30.88
N ALA A 318 23.44 -2.64 31.55
CA ALA A 318 22.98 -1.52 32.36
C ALA A 318 23.93 -1.21 33.53
N ALA A 319 24.46 -2.24 34.19
CA ALA A 319 25.44 -2.13 35.27
C ALA A 319 26.75 -1.51 34.78
N VAL A 320 27.24 -1.96 33.62
CA VAL A 320 28.43 -1.38 32.95
C VAL A 320 28.23 0.10 32.66
N ILE A 321 27.09 0.49 32.10
CA ILE A 321 26.78 1.90 31.83
C ILE A 321 26.75 2.72 33.12
N ALA A 322 26.12 2.19 34.18
CA ALA A 322 26.01 2.88 35.46
C ALA A 322 27.38 3.14 36.11
N VAL A 323 28.28 2.16 36.06
CA VAL A 323 29.65 2.29 36.56
C VAL A 323 30.46 3.29 35.74
N ALA A 324 30.36 3.19 34.41
CA ALA A 324 31.11 4.08 33.53
C ALA A 324 30.67 5.53 33.67
N LEU A 325 29.37 5.78 33.88
CA LEU A 325 28.84 7.11 34.21
C LEU A 325 29.42 7.63 35.54
N ALA A 326 29.44 6.81 36.59
CA ALA A 326 29.97 7.20 37.89
C ALA A 326 31.48 7.51 37.83
N ALA A 327 32.27 6.67 37.15
CA ALA A 327 33.70 6.90 36.93
C ALA A 327 33.97 8.14 36.08
N SER A 328 33.19 8.35 35.01
CA SER A 328 33.31 9.53 34.15
C SER A 328 33.00 10.83 34.87
N ALA A 329 32.05 10.82 35.82
CA ALA A 329 31.70 12.02 36.59
C ALA A 329 32.87 12.56 37.44
N VAL A 330 33.80 11.69 37.83
CA VAL A 330 35.02 12.04 38.59
C VAL A 330 36.29 11.96 37.74
N GLY A 331 36.17 11.80 36.42
CA GLY A 331 37.31 11.74 35.48
C GLY A 331 38.21 10.51 35.61
N ARG A 332 37.72 9.40 36.18
CA ARG A 332 38.50 8.17 36.39
C ARG A 332 38.44 7.25 35.16
N SER A 333 39.60 6.90 34.60
CA SER A 333 39.70 5.99 33.45
C SER A 333 40.24 4.62 33.85
N TYR A 334 39.73 3.58 33.18
CA TYR A 334 40.09 2.18 33.34
C TYR A 334 40.39 1.58 31.95
N PRO A 335 41.62 1.76 31.42
CA PRO A 335 41.96 1.35 30.06
C PRO A 335 41.90 -0.18 29.86
N ASP A 336 42.18 -0.96 30.90
CA ASP A 336 42.16 -2.43 30.88
C ASP A 336 40.93 -3.01 31.60
N SER A 337 39.74 -2.52 31.27
CA SER A 337 38.50 -3.04 31.87
C SER A 337 38.17 -4.48 31.46
N GLY A 338 38.80 -4.99 30.39
CA GLY A 338 38.48 -6.29 29.79
C GLY A 338 37.07 -6.38 29.18
N TYR A 339 36.25 -5.33 29.31
CA TYR A 339 34.88 -5.32 28.83
C TYR A 339 34.83 -5.12 27.31
N ARG A 340 34.14 -6.05 26.63
CA ARG A 340 33.83 -5.95 25.21
C ARG A 340 32.35 -5.61 25.04
N ALA A 341 32.08 -4.41 24.54
CA ALA A 341 30.71 -4.03 24.19
C ALA A 341 30.14 -5.03 23.17
N PRO A 342 28.90 -5.50 23.37
CA PRO A 342 28.25 -6.37 22.40
C PRO A 342 28.10 -5.67 21.04
N GLU A 343 28.16 -6.45 19.96
CA GLU A 343 27.90 -5.92 18.61
C GLU A 343 26.46 -5.43 18.48
N MET A 344 26.31 -4.29 17.81
CA MET A 344 25.02 -3.71 17.46
C MET A 344 24.30 -4.65 16.48
N SER A 345 23.00 -4.88 16.69
CA SER A 345 22.22 -5.65 15.72
C SER A 345 22.18 -4.92 14.37
N ALA A 346 22.29 -5.68 13.27
CA ALA A 346 22.12 -5.14 11.91
C ALA A 346 20.71 -4.55 11.70
N GLU A 347 19.72 -5.00 12.49
CA GLU A 347 18.37 -4.47 12.47
C GLU A 347 18.11 -3.50 13.63
N LEU A 348 17.97 -2.21 13.30
CA LEU A 348 17.65 -1.12 14.24
C LEU A 348 16.41 -1.37 15.12
N ALA A 349 15.45 -2.17 14.65
CA ALA A 349 14.25 -2.50 15.42
C ALA A 349 14.58 -3.46 16.58
N GLN A 350 15.38 -4.50 16.32
CA GLN A 350 15.86 -5.42 17.35
C GLN A 350 16.77 -4.70 18.34
N GLU A 351 17.58 -3.78 17.82
CA GLU A 351 18.46 -2.94 18.62
C GLU A 351 17.68 -2.03 19.59
N ALA A 352 16.59 -1.42 19.11
CA ALA A 352 15.71 -0.62 19.97
C ALA A 352 15.08 -1.45 21.10
N GLU A 353 14.64 -2.68 20.81
CA GLU A 353 14.06 -3.59 21.80
C GLU A 353 15.08 -4.00 22.87
N ARG A 354 16.32 -4.30 22.46
CA ARG A 354 17.42 -4.58 23.39
C ARG A 354 17.71 -3.37 24.29
N LEU A 355 17.82 -2.17 23.71
CA LEU A 355 18.04 -0.96 24.50
C LEU A 355 16.88 -0.63 25.45
N GLU A 356 15.63 -1.00 25.11
CA GLU A 356 14.51 -0.88 26.04
C GLU A 356 14.69 -1.76 27.28
N GLN A 357 15.16 -3.01 27.11
CA GLN A 357 15.45 -3.91 28.22
C GLN A 357 16.59 -3.36 29.09
N ILE A 358 17.65 -2.83 28.47
CA ILE A 358 18.77 -2.20 29.18
C ILE A 358 18.30 -0.94 29.92
N ALA A 359 17.49 -0.09 29.30
CA ALA A 359 16.96 1.12 29.93
C ALA A 359 16.06 0.78 31.13
N ALA A 360 15.23 -0.27 31.03
CA ALA A 360 14.44 -0.77 32.13
C ALA A 360 15.33 -1.26 33.28
N ALA A 361 16.32 -2.11 32.99
CA ALA A 361 17.27 -2.61 33.99
C ALA A 361 18.06 -1.47 34.66
N PHE A 362 18.49 -0.47 33.89
CA PHE A 362 19.23 0.70 34.39
C PHE A 362 18.43 1.51 35.42
N GLY A 363 17.12 1.58 35.25
CA GLY A 363 16.22 2.31 36.14
C GLY A 363 15.79 1.53 37.39
N SER A 364 15.59 0.21 37.28
CA SER A 364 14.90 -0.57 38.33
C SER A 364 15.56 -1.88 38.75
N SER A 365 16.66 -2.33 38.13
CA SER A 365 17.27 -3.62 38.51
C SER A 365 18.03 -3.49 39.84
N PRO A 366 17.83 -4.44 40.79
CA PRO A 366 18.59 -4.48 42.03
C PRO A 366 20.08 -4.75 41.79
N VAL A 367 20.43 -5.46 40.72
CA VAL A 367 21.83 -5.69 40.31
C VAL A 367 22.52 -4.37 40.01
N VAL A 368 21.86 -3.49 39.25
CA VAL A 368 22.42 -2.16 38.92
C VAL A 368 22.54 -1.29 40.17
N ALA A 369 21.58 -1.37 41.10
CA ALA A 369 21.64 -0.65 42.37
C ALA A 369 22.81 -1.12 43.24
N GLU A 370 23.04 -2.44 43.32
CA GLU A 370 24.19 -3.05 44.01
C GLU A 370 25.51 -2.55 43.43
N VAL A 371 25.65 -2.65 42.10
CA VAL A 371 26.83 -2.22 41.38
C VAL A 371 27.12 -0.73 41.59
N ARG A 372 26.10 0.14 41.55
CA ARG A 372 26.24 1.58 41.88
C ARG A 372 26.72 1.81 43.31
N ARG A 373 26.32 0.96 44.27
CA ARG A 373 26.79 1.07 45.66
C ARG A 373 28.27 0.69 45.76
N ARG A 374 28.67 -0.43 45.16
CA ARG A 374 30.07 -0.86 45.14
C ARG A 374 30.98 0.14 44.44
N MET A 375 30.54 0.70 43.32
CA MET A 375 31.30 1.72 42.62
C MET A 375 31.53 2.97 43.47
N ARG A 376 30.51 3.41 44.24
CA ARG A 376 30.68 4.54 45.17
C ARG A 376 31.68 4.24 46.28
N SER A 377 31.68 3.04 46.83
CA SER A 377 32.68 2.60 47.81
C SER A 377 34.08 2.57 47.20
N ALA A 378 34.24 2.00 46.01
CA ALA A 378 35.52 1.93 45.32
C ALA A 378 36.10 3.31 44.98
N LEU A 379 35.26 4.28 44.59
CA LEU A 379 35.70 5.66 44.37
C LEU A 379 36.13 6.35 45.66
N ALA A 380 35.44 6.09 46.78
CA ALA A 380 35.77 6.69 48.07
C ALA A 380 37.08 6.15 48.67
N GLU A 381 37.41 4.87 48.44
CA GLU A 381 38.66 4.26 48.91
C GLU A 381 39.91 4.78 48.19
N VAL A 382 39.77 5.30 46.97
CA VAL A 382 40.90 5.85 46.20
C VAL A 382 41.20 7.31 46.57
N ASP A 383 40.22 8.03 47.12
CA ASP A 383 40.36 9.43 47.55
C ASP A 383 40.70 9.57 49.05
N ALA A 384 40.70 8.46 49.80
CA ALA A 384 41.14 8.36 51.20
C ALA A 384 42.62 7.97 51.29
#